data_AF-A0A538U6M6-F1
#
_entry.id   AF-A0A538U6M6-F1
#
_cell.length_a   1.000
_cell.length_b   1.000
_cell.length_c   1.000
_cell.angle_alpha   90.00
_cell.angle_beta   90.00
_cell.angle_gamma   90.00
#
_symmetry.space_group_name_H-M   'P 1'
#
loop_
_entity.id
_entity.type
_entity.pdbx_description
1 polymer ?
#
loop_
_entity_poly.entity_id
_entity_poly.type
_entity_poly.pdbx_seq_one_letter_code
_entity_poly.pdbx_strand_id
1 'polypeptide(L)'
;MRDGARQRVLRAERPRGAAPGVRGAGDPARRRRRGGAAHGPRLRARARVRHAADRRLRHRRRSHGHALHGLALGPRRRAVSAAAPRGGPRGARGRGRRARTGGGRHSAPVNLPLWIAARYLRTRRRSAFITLLTGISIAGVAVGVTALLTVLAVMNGFENEIQSRIAGTDAHVVLLGDTQAAIRDGDSLAARAGRQPGVLGAAPFTYAKAMIIHEGRAEGLVVKGVDLSQERRVTTVARNIAPALDSIPAATTPPGLVLGGELAARIGAAVGDTVVLASLAADRSAMGYAPKLRRFRIVGLFSSGLYTYDSSFGFIAIPAAQEFFDLGPTVTGIEVRLADMFDAPRVAARLLRALGGGLGLHTNNWIELNRNLFTWMKLEKTVMFVILALIVLVA
;
A
#
# COMPACT_ATOMS: atom_id res chain seq x y z
N MET A 1 -13.21 40.45 78.42
CA MET A 1 -13.11 40.29 79.88
C MET A 1 -12.50 38.93 80.14
N ARG A 2 -11.21 38.91 80.54
CA ARG A 2 -10.42 37.88 81.29
C ARG A 2 -10.56 36.38 80.94
N ASP A 3 -9.55 35.52 81.01
CA ASP A 3 -8.08 35.52 81.18
C ASP A 3 -7.70 34.02 81.28
N GLY A 4 -6.42 33.66 81.15
CA GLY A 4 -5.87 32.57 81.97
C GLY A 4 -5.58 31.19 81.33
N ALA A 5 -4.41 31.13 80.69
CA ALA A 5 -3.47 30.02 80.51
C ALA A 5 -3.51 28.80 81.47
N ARG A 6 -3.06 27.63 80.97
CA ARG A 6 -2.19 26.68 81.70
C ARG A 6 -1.31 25.82 80.75
N GLN A 7 -0.01 25.89 80.99
CA GLN A 7 1.12 25.16 80.37
C GLN A 7 1.31 23.74 80.92
N ARG A 8 1.92 22.83 80.12
CA ARG A 8 2.93 21.80 80.46
C ARG A 8 3.67 21.45 79.16
N VAL A 9 4.93 21.79 78.88
CA VAL A 9 6.26 21.37 79.39
C VAL A 9 6.50 19.86 79.41
N LEU A 10 7.41 19.38 78.55
CA LEU A 10 8.42 18.30 78.70
C LEU A 10 9.26 18.28 77.39
N ARG A 11 10.40 18.98 77.31
CA ARG A 11 11.78 18.65 77.75
C ARG A 11 12.43 17.49 76.96
N ALA A 12 13.61 17.83 76.44
CA ALA A 12 14.45 17.10 75.51
C ALA A 12 15.37 16.04 76.15
N GLU A 13 15.77 15.05 75.35
CA GLU A 13 17.03 14.30 75.50
C GLU A 13 17.78 14.23 74.14
N ARG A 14 18.99 14.81 74.13
CA ARG A 14 20.21 14.32 73.42
C ARG A 14 21.06 13.55 74.46
N PRO A 15 22.26 12.96 74.23
CA PRO A 15 23.17 12.88 73.06
C PRO A 15 23.78 11.45 72.85
N ARG A 16 24.63 11.16 71.85
CA ARG A 16 26.12 11.22 71.85
C ARG A 16 26.59 10.62 70.50
N GLY A 17 27.35 11.33 69.65
CA GLY A 17 28.83 11.34 69.60
C GLY A 17 29.33 10.30 68.57
N ALA A 18 30.34 10.45 67.72
CA ALA A 18 31.24 11.52 67.30
C ALA A 18 31.84 11.10 65.91
N ALA A 19 32.35 12.05 65.12
CA ALA A 19 33.17 11.81 63.91
C ALA A 19 34.60 11.31 64.31
N PRO A 20 35.62 11.04 63.42
CA PRO A 20 35.76 11.33 61.97
C PRO A 20 36.58 10.28 61.13
N GLY A 21 36.90 10.58 59.85
CA GLY A 21 38.07 10.02 59.14
C GLY A 21 37.94 9.88 57.60
N VAL A 22 38.95 10.34 56.86
CA VAL A 22 38.98 10.59 55.38
C VAL A 22 39.98 9.66 54.66
N ARG A 23 39.80 9.50 53.32
CA ARG A 23 40.68 8.93 52.24
C ARG A 23 40.46 7.43 51.94
N GLY A 24 40.40 6.95 50.70
CA GLY A 24 40.51 7.56 49.38
C GLY A 24 40.46 6.50 48.24
N ALA A 25 40.41 7.01 47.00
CA ALA A 25 40.77 6.39 45.71
C ALA A 25 40.12 5.06 45.26
N GLY A 26 39.39 5.13 44.13
CA GLY A 26 38.93 3.97 43.38
C GLY A 26 38.12 4.35 42.13
N ASP A 27 38.79 4.92 41.13
CA ASP A 27 38.28 5.08 39.76
C ASP A 27 38.33 3.74 39.01
N PRO A 28 37.45 3.48 38.02
CA PRO A 28 37.95 2.81 36.84
C PRO A 28 37.50 3.53 35.55
N ALA A 29 38.41 4.34 35.04
CA ALA A 29 38.42 4.76 33.66
C ALA A 29 38.72 3.61 32.67
N ARG A 30 38.12 3.73 31.48
CA ARG A 30 38.67 3.37 30.15
C ARG A 30 39.13 1.93 29.90
N ARG A 31 38.34 1.19 29.11
CA ARG A 31 38.86 0.16 28.20
C ARG A 31 39.09 0.74 26.79
N ARG A 32 40.30 1.24 26.55
CA ARG A 32 40.94 1.20 25.24
C ARG A 32 41.71 -0.13 25.16
N ARG A 33 41.49 -0.94 24.13
CA ARG A 33 42.42 -2.01 23.73
C ARG A 33 43.05 -1.63 22.39
N ARG A 34 44.36 -1.44 22.39
CA ARG A 34 45.24 -1.39 21.21
C ARG A 34 46.38 -2.37 21.46
N GLY A 35 46.66 -3.21 20.48
CA GLY A 35 48.01 -3.69 20.15
C GLY A 35 48.54 -4.92 20.91
N GLY A 36 48.78 -6.00 20.16
CA GLY A 36 49.60 -7.13 20.57
C GLY A 36 49.75 -8.11 19.41
N ALA A 37 50.83 -7.95 18.65
CA ALA A 37 51.24 -8.80 17.54
C ALA A 37 51.78 -10.16 18.05
N ALA A 38 51.62 -11.23 17.27
CA ALA A 38 52.73 -12.04 16.73
C ALA A 38 52.26 -13.44 16.24
N HIS A 39 52.85 -13.85 15.11
CA HIS A 39 53.03 -15.21 14.55
C HIS A 39 51.99 -15.71 13.51
N GLY A 40 52.50 -15.94 12.29
CA GLY A 40 51.77 -16.23 11.04
C GLY A 40 51.46 -17.72 10.80
N PRO A 41 51.49 -18.26 9.55
CA PRO A 41 52.25 -17.79 8.39
C PRO A 41 51.42 -17.45 7.13
N ARG A 42 52.13 -16.73 6.26
CA ARG A 42 51.81 -16.33 4.89
C ARG A 42 51.65 -17.56 3.98
N LEU A 43 50.66 -17.53 3.08
CA LEU A 43 50.74 -18.28 1.82
C LEU A 43 50.65 -17.31 0.63
N ARG A 44 51.56 -17.57 -0.32
CA ARG A 44 52.01 -16.70 -1.39
C ARG A 44 51.06 -16.70 -2.59
N ALA A 45 51.12 -15.60 -3.35
CA ALA A 45 50.78 -15.58 -4.76
C ALA A 45 51.89 -16.23 -5.61
N ARG A 46 51.48 -16.74 -6.78
CA ARG A 46 52.21 -17.27 -7.96
C ARG A 46 51.79 -18.72 -8.21
N ALA A 47 51.56 -19.18 -9.44
CA ALA A 47 51.64 -18.59 -10.76
C ALA A 47 51.03 -19.59 -11.75
N ARG A 48 50.57 -19.07 -12.90
CA ARG A 48 50.58 -19.70 -14.24
C ARG A 48 49.87 -21.07 -14.36
N VAL A 49 49.03 -21.30 -15.35
CA VAL A 49 49.50 -21.63 -16.70
C VAL A 49 48.36 -21.35 -17.68
N ARG A 50 48.69 -20.54 -18.70
CA ARG A 50 48.05 -20.54 -20.01
C ARG A 50 48.49 -21.80 -20.75
N HIS A 51 47.62 -22.44 -21.52
CA HIS A 51 47.85 -22.79 -22.93
C HIS A 51 46.55 -23.48 -23.40
N ALA A 52 45.82 -22.86 -24.34
CA ALA A 52 46.08 -22.90 -25.79
C ALA A 52 45.62 -24.24 -26.36
N ALA A 53 44.55 -24.15 -27.15
CA ALA A 53 44.59 -24.52 -28.56
C ALA A 53 44.33 -26.03 -28.70
N ASP A 54 43.75 -26.56 -29.75
CA ASP A 54 43.55 -26.06 -31.09
C ASP A 54 42.57 -27.05 -31.76
N ARG A 55 42.15 -26.69 -32.97
CA ARG A 55 41.73 -27.61 -34.04
C ARG A 55 40.32 -28.22 -33.94
N ARG A 56 39.38 -27.74 -34.77
CA ARG A 56 39.26 -27.81 -36.25
C ARG A 56 38.39 -29.01 -36.67
N LEU A 57 37.32 -28.67 -37.38
CA LEU A 57 36.87 -29.24 -38.66
C LEU A 57 36.84 -30.77 -38.77
N ARG A 58 35.66 -31.34 -39.08
CA ARG A 58 35.27 -31.71 -40.46
C ARG A 58 34.05 -32.65 -40.45
N HIS A 59 33.22 -32.42 -41.45
CA HIS A 59 32.39 -33.37 -42.19
C HIS A 59 32.38 -34.84 -41.74
N ARG A 60 31.17 -35.38 -41.57
CA ARG A 60 30.87 -36.76 -41.97
C ARG A 60 29.83 -36.76 -43.09
N ARG A 61 30.27 -37.23 -44.26
CA ARG A 61 29.48 -37.73 -45.38
C ARG A 61 29.49 -39.27 -45.29
N ARG A 62 28.34 -39.87 -45.64
CA ARG A 62 28.15 -41.21 -46.26
C ARG A 62 28.46 -42.44 -45.38
N SER A 63 27.86 -43.62 -45.57
CA SER A 63 26.78 -44.15 -46.44
C SER A 63 26.55 -45.64 -46.11
N HIS A 64 25.50 -46.20 -46.71
CA HIS A 64 25.13 -47.61 -47.01
C HIS A 64 23.83 -48.00 -46.30
N GLY A 65 22.80 -48.52 -46.96
CA GLY A 65 22.66 -49.14 -48.29
C GLY A 65 21.55 -50.21 -48.18
N HIS A 66 20.99 -50.62 -49.32
CA HIS A 66 19.86 -51.58 -49.52
C HIS A 66 18.47 -50.92 -49.56
N ALA A 67 17.85 -50.73 -50.73
CA ALA A 67 17.22 -51.71 -51.66
C ALA A 67 15.68 -51.61 -51.47
N LEU A 68 14.77 -51.74 -52.42
CA LEU A 68 14.75 -51.94 -53.88
C LEU A 68 13.33 -51.54 -54.35
N HIS A 69 13.23 -51.23 -55.64
CA HIS A 69 12.08 -51.13 -56.54
C HIS A 69 10.64 -51.48 -56.10
N GLY A 70 9.73 -50.59 -56.49
CA GLY A 70 8.74 -50.90 -57.55
C GLY A 70 7.31 -51.20 -57.11
N LEU A 71 6.35 -50.35 -57.52
CA LEU A 71 5.29 -50.70 -58.48
C LEU A 71 4.21 -49.61 -58.51
N ALA A 72 4.08 -48.96 -59.67
CA ALA A 72 2.93 -48.15 -60.05
C ALA A 72 2.17 -48.88 -61.17
N LEU A 73 0.94 -49.27 -60.89
CA LEU A 73 -0.12 -49.75 -61.81
C LEU A 73 -1.42 -49.29 -61.13
N GLY A 74 -2.34 -48.50 -61.67
CA GLY A 74 -2.77 -48.19 -63.03
C GLY A 74 -4.29 -48.48 -63.10
N PRO A 75 -5.17 -47.56 -63.54
CA PRO A 75 -6.57 -47.91 -63.82
C PRO A 75 -6.79 -48.18 -65.32
N ARG A 76 -7.41 -49.33 -65.64
CA ARG A 76 -8.05 -49.65 -66.94
C ARG A 76 -9.46 -48.98 -66.95
N ARG A 77 -10.14 -48.63 -68.05
CA ARG A 77 -10.30 -49.13 -69.44
C ARG A 77 -10.76 -47.94 -70.33
N ARG A 78 -10.16 -47.69 -71.51
CA ARG A 78 -10.55 -48.05 -72.91
C ARG A 78 -11.97 -47.67 -73.39
N ALA A 79 -12.04 -46.78 -74.39
CA ALA A 79 -12.48 -46.98 -75.80
C ALA A 79 -12.16 -45.67 -76.59
N VAL A 80 -11.27 -45.64 -77.61
CA VAL A 80 -11.51 -45.80 -79.08
C VAL A 80 -12.56 -44.78 -79.61
N SER A 81 -12.42 -43.93 -80.64
CA SER A 81 -11.56 -43.83 -81.84
C SER A 81 -11.57 -42.40 -82.43
N ALA A 82 -10.48 -42.07 -83.14
CA ALA A 82 -10.28 -41.26 -84.36
C ALA A 82 -11.04 -39.95 -84.73
N ALA A 83 -10.20 -38.99 -85.17
CA ALA A 83 -10.36 -38.04 -86.29
C ALA A 83 -11.12 -36.71 -86.08
N ALA A 84 -10.35 -35.62 -86.22
CA ALA A 84 -10.80 -34.28 -86.66
C ALA A 84 -11.11 -34.30 -88.18
N PRO A 85 -11.76 -33.28 -88.84
CA PRO A 85 -11.73 -31.86 -88.49
C PRO A 85 -12.97 -30.97 -88.85
N ARG A 86 -12.89 -29.68 -88.46
CA ARG A 86 -13.44 -28.45 -89.10
C ARG A 86 -14.96 -28.21 -89.23
N GLY A 87 -15.37 -26.99 -88.83
CA GLY A 87 -16.47 -26.23 -89.46
C GLY A 87 -17.50 -25.63 -88.49
N GLY A 88 -17.46 -24.31 -88.27
CA GLY A 88 -18.67 -23.54 -87.88
C GLY A 88 -19.55 -23.24 -89.11
N PRO A 89 -20.59 -22.36 -89.06
CA PRO A 89 -21.12 -21.60 -87.93
C PRO A 89 -22.69 -21.53 -87.85
N ARG A 90 -23.20 -20.69 -86.93
CA ARG A 90 -24.50 -19.96 -86.91
C ARG A 90 -25.76 -20.62 -86.32
N GLY A 91 -26.46 -19.80 -85.52
CA GLY A 91 -27.92 -19.84 -85.33
C GLY A 91 -28.37 -20.17 -83.90
N ALA A 92 -28.32 -19.24 -82.95
CA ALA A 92 -29.37 -18.26 -82.65
C ALA A 92 -30.36 -18.70 -81.54
N ARG A 93 -30.51 -17.79 -80.56
CA ARG A 93 -31.63 -17.64 -79.58
C ARG A 93 -31.67 -18.73 -78.50
N GLY A 94 -31.39 -18.47 -77.22
CA GLY A 94 -31.75 -17.30 -76.43
C GLY A 94 -32.97 -17.63 -75.56
N ARG A 95 -32.75 -17.99 -74.30
CA ARG A 95 -33.59 -17.60 -73.15
C ARG A 95 -32.92 -18.01 -71.84
N GLY A 96 -32.45 -17.00 -71.12
CA GLY A 96 -31.88 -17.16 -69.80
C GLY A 96 -32.91 -17.63 -68.78
N ARG A 97 -32.50 -18.59 -67.95
CA ARG A 97 -33.00 -18.74 -66.59
C ARG A 97 -31.82 -18.53 -65.66
N ARG A 98 -31.82 -17.38 -64.99
CA ARG A 98 -30.90 -17.06 -63.90
C ARG A 98 -31.02 -18.15 -62.84
N ALA A 99 -30.01 -19.01 -62.75
CA ALA A 99 -29.82 -19.84 -61.57
C ALA A 99 -29.42 -18.91 -60.42
N ARG A 100 -30.27 -18.83 -59.39
CA ARG A 100 -29.95 -18.21 -58.11
C ARG A 100 -28.69 -18.90 -57.58
N THR A 101 -27.57 -18.18 -57.54
CA THR A 101 -26.42 -18.53 -56.72
C THR A 101 -26.87 -18.51 -55.27
N GLY A 102 -27.30 -19.66 -54.77
CA GLY A 102 -27.48 -19.90 -53.35
C GLY A 102 -26.12 -19.72 -52.67
N GLY A 103 -25.96 -18.60 -51.97
CA GLY A 103 -24.79 -18.33 -51.16
C GLY A 103 -24.54 -19.50 -50.22
N GLY A 104 -23.42 -20.20 -50.43
CA GLY A 104 -22.92 -21.20 -49.51
C GLY A 104 -22.74 -20.54 -48.16
N ARG A 105 -23.62 -20.87 -47.21
CA ARG A 105 -23.35 -20.63 -45.80
C ARG A 105 -22.05 -21.37 -45.49
N HIS A 106 -20.98 -20.62 -45.30
CA HIS A 106 -19.77 -21.11 -44.65
C HIS A 106 -20.19 -21.56 -43.25
N SER A 107 -20.58 -22.82 -43.11
CA SER A 107 -20.69 -23.49 -41.83
C SER A 107 -19.33 -23.36 -41.16
N ALA A 108 -19.26 -22.61 -40.07
CA ALA A 108 -18.06 -22.49 -39.26
C ALA A 108 -17.50 -23.90 -39.00
N PRO A 109 -16.17 -24.10 -39.01
CA PRO A 109 -15.59 -25.40 -38.72
C PRO A 109 -16.01 -25.78 -37.30
N VAL A 110 -16.99 -26.68 -37.20
CA VAL A 110 -17.30 -27.33 -35.93
C VAL A 110 -16.02 -28.04 -35.54
N ASN A 111 -15.46 -27.68 -34.39
CA ASN A 111 -14.34 -28.41 -33.80
C ASN A 111 -14.84 -29.83 -33.54
N LEU A 112 -14.66 -30.71 -34.53
CA LEU A 112 -15.05 -32.12 -34.51
C LEU A 112 -14.63 -32.81 -33.21
N PRO A 113 -13.43 -32.58 -32.65
CA PRO A 113 -13.04 -33.14 -31.35
C PRO A 113 -13.95 -32.71 -30.20
N LEU A 114 -14.31 -31.41 -30.15
CA LEU A 114 -15.17 -30.85 -29.09
C LEU A 114 -16.63 -31.32 -29.25
N TRP A 115 -17.11 -31.41 -30.49
CA TRP A 115 -18.45 -31.91 -30.81
C TRP A 115 -18.60 -33.40 -30.47
N ILE A 116 -17.59 -34.21 -30.79
CA ILE A 116 -17.54 -35.62 -30.43
C ILE A 116 -17.48 -35.78 -28.90
N ALA A 117 -16.62 -35.01 -28.21
CA ALA A 117 -16.50 -35.05 -26.75
C ALA A 117 -17.82 -34.68 -26.04
N ALA A 118 -18.46 -33.57 -26.43
CA ALA A 118 -19.75 -33.13 -25.86
C ALA A 118 -20.88 -34.14 -26.12
N ARG A 119 -20.89 -34.76 -27.31
CA ARG A 119 -21.86 -35.82 -27.64
C ARG A 119 -21.62 -37.07 -26.79
N TYR A 120 -20.38 -37.45 -26.55
CA TYR A 120 -20.01 -38.56 -25.65
C TYR A 120 -20.39 -38.29 -24.20
N LEU A 121 -20.34 -37.04 -23.73
CA LEU A 121 -20.76 -36.64 -22.38
C LEU A 121 -22.30 -36.67 -22.21
N ARG A 122 -23.05 -36.25 -23.24
CA ARG A 122 -24.51 -36.06 -23.18
C ARG A 122 -25.34 -37.31 -23.54
N THR A 123 -24.75 -38.30 -24.20
CA THR A 123 -25.51 -39.48 -24.66
C THR A 123 -25.83 -40.41 -23.49
N ARG A 124 -27.13 -40.70 -23.26
CA ARG A 124 -27.62 -41.71 -22.30
C ARG A 124 -27.01 -43.08 -22.66
N ARG A 125 -26.05 -43.55 -21.86
CA ARG A 125 -25.38 -44.83 -22.08
C ARG A 125 -26.33 -45.98 -21.70
N ARG A 126 -26.14 -47.15 -22.33
CA ARG A 126 -26.85 -48.40 -21.96
C ARG A 126 -26.54 -48.88 -20.52
N SER A 127 -25.45 -48.41 -19.91
CA SER A 127 -25.09 -48.72 -18.52
C SER A 127 -25.19 -47.47 -17.65
N ALA A 128 -26.13 -47.47 -16.71
CA ALA A 128 -26.33 -46.41 -15.73
C ALA A 128 -25.08 -46.17 -14.85
N PHE A 129 -24.26 -47.21 -14.65
CA PHE A 129 -23.05 -47.16 -13.83
C PHE A 129 -22.00 -46.17 -14.36
N ILE A 130 -21.79 -46.12 -15.68
CA ILE A 130 -20.78 -45.22 -16.28
C ILE A 130 -21.24 -43.76 -16.25
N THR A 131 -22.54 -43.51 -16.46
CA THR A 131 -23.12 -42.17 -16.36
C THR A 131 -23.05 -41.64 -14.92
N LEU A 132 -23.26 -42.50 -13.92
CA LEU A 132 -23.11 -42.15 -12.50
C LEU A 132 -21.65 -41.78 -12.17
N LEU A 133 -20.69 -42.61 -12.57
CA LEU A 133 -19.26 -42.34 -12.32
C LEU A 133 -18.80 -41.03 -12.95
N THR A 134 -19.20 -40.78 -14.20
CA THR A 134 -18.86 -39.53 -14.91
C THR A 134 -19.48 -38.32 -14.19
N GLY A 135 -20.72 -38.46 -13.69
CA GLY A 135 -21.40 -37.41 -12.91
C GLY A 135 -20.68 -37.10 -11.59
N ILE A 136 -20.27 -38.13 -10.85
CA ILE A 136 -19.53 -37.97 -9.58
C ILE A 136 -18.16 -37.31 -9.83
N SER A 137 -17.43 -37.71 -10.87
CA SER A 137 -16.14 -37.08 -11.21
C SER A 137 -16.28 -35.61 -11.60
N ILE A 138 -17.26 -35.26 -12.43
CA ILE A 138 -17.52 -33.85 -12.81
C ILE A 138 -17.94 -33.05 -11.58
N ALA A 139 -18.82 -33.58 -10.74
CA ALA A 139 -19.25 -32.92 -9.52
C ALA A 139 -18.09 -32.71 -8.53
N GLY A 140 -17.23 -33.72 -8.34
CA GLY A 140 -16.06 -33.61 -7.47
C GLY A 140 -15.09 -32.52 -7.93
N VAL A 141 -14.75 -32.49 -9.22
CA VAL A 141 -13.89 -31.44 -9.79
C VAL A 141 -14.56 -30.07 -9.69
N ALA A 142 -15.86 -29.98 -10.01
CA ALA A 142 -16.60 -28.73 -9.94
C ALA A 142 -16.62 -28.16 -8.52
N VAL A 143 -16.91 -28.99 -7.51
CA VAL A 143 -16.91 -28.58 -6.10
C VAL A 143 -15.50 -28.17 -5.66
N GLY A 144 -14.48 -28.96 -5.99
CA GLY A 144 -13.08 -28.65 -5.62
C GLY A 144 -12.60 -27.32 -6.21
N VAL A 145 -12.82 -27.10 -7.51
CA VAL A 145 -12.44 -25.85 -8.18
C VAL A 145 -13.26 -24.67 -7.67
N THR A 146 -14.57 -24.85 -7.44
CA THR A 146 -15.43 -23.76 -6.93
C THR A 146 -15.03 -23.34 -5.52
N ALA A 147 -14.78 -24.30 -4.63
CA ALA A 147 -14.31 -24.02 -3.28
C ALA A 147 -12.99 -23.23 -3.33
N LEU A 148 -12.06 -23.66 -4.18
CA LEU A 148 -10.78 -22.99 -4.35
C LEU A 148 -10.93 -21.54 -4.87
N LEU A 149 -11.70 -21.33 -5.93
CA LEU A 149 -11.92 -20.01 -6.51
C LEU A 149 -12.62 -19.08 -5.51
N THR A 150 -13.54 -19.61 -4.70
CA THR A 150 -14.26 -18.83 -3.70
C THR A 150 -13.31 -18.29 -2.64
N VAL A 151 -12.42 -19.12 -2.09
CA VAL A 151 -11.43 -18.68 -1.10
C VAL A 151 -10.52 -17.62 -1.68
N LEU A 152 -10.00 -17.82 -2.90
CA LEU A 152 -9.14 -16.84 -3.56
C LEU A 152 -9.85 -15.50 -3.80
N ALA A 153 -11.12 -15.55 -4.21
CA ALA A 153 -11.93 -14.36 -4.44
C ALA A 153 -12.18 -13.58 -3.16
N VAL A 154 -12.56 -14.26 -2.07
CA VAL A 154 -12.80 -13.64 -0.75
C VAL A 154 -11.52 -12.97 -0.24
N MET A 155 -10.38 -13.66 -0.33
CA MET A 155 -9.10 -13.11 0.14
C MET A 155 -8.66 -11.88 -0.66
N ASN A 156 -8.73 -11.93 -1.99
CA ASN A 156 -8.41 -10.77 -2.83
C ASN A 156 -9.39 -9.60 -2.58
N GLY A 157 -10.67 -9.88 -2.36
CA GLY A 157 -11.67 -8.87 -2.05
C GLY A 157 -11.41 -8.19 -0.71
N PHE A 158 -11.10 -8.97 0.33
CA PHE A 158 -10.76 -8.47 1.66
C PHE A 158 -9.47 -7.63 1.66
N GLU A 159 -8.43 -8.09 0.95
CA GLU A 159 -7.18 -7.35 0.75
C GLU A 159 -7.46 -5.97 0.14
N ASN A 160 -8.22 -5.93 -0.96
CA ASN A 160 -8.58 -4.68 -1.64
C ASN A 160 -9.41 -3.75 -0.74
N GLU A 161 -10.37 -4.29 0.02
CA GLU A 161 -11.19 -3.52 0.95
C GLU A 161 -10.31 -2.87 2.04
N ILE A 162 -9.42 -3.64 2.69
CA ILE A 162 -8.48 -3.10 3.68
C ILE A 162 -7.60 -2.01 3.08
N GLN A 163 -7.01 -2.28 1.91
CA GLN A 163 -6.13 -1.32 1.24
C GLN A 163 -6.88 -0.02 0.90
N SER A 164 -8.13 -0.13 0.42
CA SER A 164 -8.95 1.03 0.08
C SER A 164 -9.36 1.86 1.30
N ARG A 165 -9.64 1.22 2.45
CA ARG A 165 -9.98 1.93 3.70
C ARG A 165 -8.79 2.70 4.26
N ILE A 166 -7.61 2.11 4.21
CA ILE A 166 -6.37 2.75 4.69
C ILE A 166 -5.99 3.89 3.76
N ALA A 167 -5.87 3.62 2.46
CA ALA A 167 -5.49 4.64 1.47
C ALA A 167 -6.54 5.75 1.31
N GLY A 168 -7.81 5.47 1.56
CA GLY A 168 -8.89 6.46 1.45
C GLY A 168 -8.90 7.48 2.59
N THR A 169 -8.33 7.13 3.76
CA THR A 169 -8.29 8.01 4.94
C THR A 169 -7.09 8.94 4.91
N ASP A 170 -5.94 8.43 4.48
CA ASP A 170 -4.68 9.16 4.41
C ASP A 170 -4.41 9.81 3.06
N ALA A 171 -3.50 10.77 3.05
CA ALA A 171 -2.88 11.23 1.82
C ALA A 171 -2.06 10.10 1.18
N HIS A 172 -2.13 9.96 -0.14
CA HIS A 172 -1.43 8.90 -0.85
C HIS A 172 0.10 9.12 -0.81
N VAL A 173 0.54 10.38 -0.86
CA VAL A 173 1.94 10.78 -0.75
C VAL A 173 2.06 11.96 0.20
N VAL A 174 3.08 11.93 1.06
CA VAL A 174 3.40 13.01 2.00
C VAL A 174 4.83 13.48 1.73
N LEU A 175 4.98 14.77 1.43
CA LEU A 175 6.28 15.44 1.36
C LEU A 175 6.58 16.03 2.74
N LEU A 176 7.71 15.68 3.32
CA LEU A 176 8.13 16.11 4.65
C LEU A 176 9.48 16.82 4.57
N GLY A 177 9.71 17.79 5.46
CA GLY A 177 11.04 18.37 5.68
C GLY A 177 11.94 17.49 6.55
N ASP A 178 13.26 17.55 6.35
CA ASP A 178 14.27 16.72 7.06
C ASP A 178 14.33 16.95 8.57
N THR A 179 13.94 18.15 9.04
CA THR A 179 13.94 18.51 10.47
C THR A 179 12.51 18.87 10.85
N GLN A 180 12.15 18.81 12.14
CA GLN A 180 10.84 19.29 12.65
C GLN A 180 10.52 20.77 12.31
N ALA A 181 11.42 21.45 11.60
CA ALA A 181 11.27 22.72 10.92
C ALA A 181 11.60 22.47 9.43
N ALA A 182 10.91 22.96 8.41
CA ALA A 182 9.85 23.94 8.37
C ALA A 182 9.72 24.28 6.87
N ILE A 183 8.71 23.76 6.18
CA ILE A 183 8.44 24.24 4.82
C ILE A 183 7.85 25.64 5.00
N ARG A 184 8.66 26.69 4.75
CA ARG A 184 8.22 28.09 4.89
C ARG A 184 7.08 28.41 3.93
N ASP A 185 7.27 28.11 2.65
CA ASP A 185 6.29 28.42 1.61
C ASP A 185 5.41 27.22 1.27
N GLY A 186 4.72 26.69 2.29
CA GLY A 186 3.86 25.50 2.19
C GLY A 186 2.84 25.58 1.05
N ASP A 187 2.15 26.72 0.94
CA ASP A 187 1.13 26.95 -0.10
C ASP A 187 1.71 26.93 -1.51
N SER A 188 2.87 27.56 -1.70
CA SER A 188 3.53 27.61 -3.01
C SER A 188 3.98 26.22 -3.46
N LEU A 189 4.49 25.42 -2.53
CA LEU A 189 4.98 24.08 -2.79
C LEU A 189 3.80 23.12 -2.99
N ALA A 190 2.68 23.30 -2.28
CA ALA A 190 1.44 22.58 -2.51
C ALA A 190 0.88 22.88 -3.92
N ALA A 191 0.88 24.15 -4.33
CA ALA A 191 0.46 24.55 -5.67
C ALA A 191 1.36 23.96 -6.78
N ARG A 192 2.67 23.80 -6.52
CA ARG A 192 3.60 23.13 -7.46
C ARG A 192 3.39 21.61 -7.50
N ALA A 193 3.12 20.99 -6.35
CA ALA A 193 2.79 19.57 -6.26
C ALA A 193 1.47 19.25 -6.99
N GLY A 194 0.46 20.11 -6.85
CA GLY A 194 -0.84 19.99 -7.52
C GLY A 194 -0.78 20.04 -9.06
N ARG A 195 0.28 20.62 -9.65
CA ARG A 195 0.48 20.66 -11.11
C ARG A 195 1.10 19.39 -11.68
N GLN A 196 1.50 18.44 -10.85
CA GLN A 196 2.13 17.22 -11.32
C GLN A 196 1.11 16.23 -11.91
N PRO A 197 1.45 15.49 -12.98
CA PRO A 197 0.53 14.56 -13.62
C PRO A 197 -0.01 13.49 -12.66
N GLY A 198 -1.33 13.29 -12.62
CA GLY A 198 -1.94 12.28 -11.74
C GLY A 198 -2.15 12.71 -10.29
N VAL A 199 -1.82 13.96 -9.93
CA VAL A 199 -2.20 14.58 -8.66
C VAL A 199 -3.61 15.18 -8.77
N LEU A 200 -4.51 14.81 -7.86
CA LEU A 200 -5.87 15.37 -7.77
C LEU A 200 -5.94 16.59 -6.84
N GLY A 201 -5.08 16.63 -5.82
CA GLY A 201 -5.04 17.70 -4.84
C GLY A 201 -3.77 17.64 -4.00
N ALA A 202 -3.36 18.80 -3.50
CA ALA A 202 -2.27 18.92 -2.55
C ALA A 202 -2.63 20.00 -1.52
N ALA A 203 -2.30 19.76 -0.25
CA ALA A 203 -2.55 20.69 0.84
C ALA A 203 -1.38 20.69 1.83
N PRO A 204 -0.96 21.87 2.34
CA PRO A 204 0.02 21.94 3.40
C PRO A 204 -0.61 21.54 4.74
N PHE A 205 0.21 20.99 5.64
CA PHE A 205 -0.23 20.64 6.99
C PHE A 205 0.89 20.81 8.03
N THR A 206 0.50 21.07 9.26
CA THR A 206 1.38 20.97 10.44
C THR A 206 1.01 19.75 11.26
N TYR A 207 1.98 19.12 11.89
CA TYR A 207 1.78 17.94 12.73
C TYR A 207 2.55 18.08 14.04
N ALA A 208 1.84 18.03 15.16
CA ALA A 208 2.45 18.13 16.48
C ALA A 208 1.70 17.28 17.51
N LYS A 209 2.42 16.77 18.51
CA LYS A 209 1.83 16.00 19.60
C LYS A 209 1.50 16.93 20.77
N ALA A 210 0.33 16.74 21.37
CA ALA A 210 -0.16 17.51 22.50
C ALA A 210 -0.93 16.62 23.47
N MET A 211 -1.22 17.14 24.66
CA MET A 211 -2.24 16.59 25.54
C MET A 211 -3.49 17.45 25.44
N ILE A 212 -4.66 16.83 25.52
CA ILE A 212 -5.95 17.50 25.68
C ILE A 212 -6.48 17.26 27.08
N ILE A 213 -6.99 18.32 27.69
CA ILE A 213 -7.52 18.31 29.06
C ILE A 213 -8.93 18.87 29.05
N HIS A 214 -9.86 18.11 29.62
CA HIS A 214 -11.26 18.50 29.82
C HIS A 214 -11.76 17.97 31.15
N GLU A 215 -12.28 18.84 32.02
CA GLU A 215 -12.86 18.49 33.34
C GLU A 215 -12.02 17.48 34.17
N GLY A 216 -10.70 17.67 34.20
CA GLY A 216 -9.78 16.81 34.96
C GLY A 216 -9.39 15.50 34.28
N ARG A 217 -9.95 15.17 33.10
CA ARG A 217 -9.48 14.08 32.24
C ARG A 217 -8.41 14.61 31.29
N ALA A 218 -7.34 13.83 31.09
CA ALA A 218 -6.24 14.18 30.21
C ALA A 218 -5.89 13.01 29.28
N GLU A 219 -5.79 13.28 27.99
CA GLU A 219 -5.48 12.29 26.95
C GLU A 219 -4.40 12.84 26.01
N GLY A 220 -3.60 11.95 25.44
CA GLY A 220 -2.63 12.30 24.40
C GLY A 220 -3.31 12.37 23.04
N LEU A 221 -2.98 13.40 22.25
CA LEU A 221 -3.41 13.48 20.86
C LEU A 221 -2.33 14.02 19.92
N VAL A 222 -2.62 13.84 18.64
CA VAL A 222 -1.93 14.45 17.53
C VAL A 222 -2.79 15.59 17.00
N VAL A 223 -2.25 16.80 17.06
CA VAL A 223 -2.87 17.99 16.50
C VAL A 223 -2.36 18.18 15.08
N LYS A 224 -3.27 18.13 14.11
CA LYS A 224 -3.00 18.44 12.70
C LYS A 224 -3.52 19.85 12.39
N GLY A 225 -2.62 20.75 12.00
CA GLY A 225 -3.01 22.06 11.50
C GLY A 225 -3.30 21.98 10.01
N VAL A 226 -4.51 22.31 9.60
CA VAL A 226 -4.98 22.21 8.21
C VAL A 226 -5.79 23.43 7.80
N ASP A 227 -5.81 23.70 6.51
CA ASP A 227 -6.92 24.44 5.91
C ASP A 227 -8.01 23.42 5.58
N LEU A 228 -9.10 23.46 6.34
CA LEU A 228 -10.20 22.51 6.19
C LEU A 228 -10.83 22.49 4.78
N SER A 229 -10.78 23.61 4.06
CA SER A 229 -11.29 23.70 2.68
C SER A 229 -10.40 22.94 1.70
N GLN A 230 -9.07 23.00 1.88
CA GLN A 230 -8.11 22.27 1.06
C GLN A 230 -8.02 20.80 1.47
N GLU A 231 -8.12 20.51 2.76
CA GLU A 231 -8.08 19.17 3.33
C GLU A 231 -9.17 18.27 2.72
N ARG A 232 -10.38 18.80 2.45
CA ARG A 232 -11.46 18.09 1.73
C ARG A 232 -11.03 17.50 0.38
N ARG A 233 -10.04 18.10 -0.28
CA ARG A 233 -9.52 17.66 -1.58
C ARG A 233 -8.48 16.56 -1.44
N VAL A 234 -7.95 16.34 -0.24
CA VAL A 234 -6.85 15.42 0.02
C VAL A 234 -7.33 14.20 0.79
N THR A 235 -8.04 14.39 1.90
CA THR A 235 -8.50 13.32 2.78
C THR A 235 -10.04 13.15 2.77
N THR A 236 -10.52 12.00 3.27
CA THR A 236 -11.95 11.75 3.50
C THR A 236 -12.43 12.32 4.84
N VAL A 237 -11.52 12.59 5.78
CA VAL A 237 -11.85 12.98 7.17
C VAL A 237 -12.73 14.23 7.22
N ALA A 238 -12.43 15.22 6.38
CA ALA A 238 -13.21 16.45 6.30
C ALA A 238 -14.63 16.27 5.72
N ARG A 239 -15.00 15.10 5.17
CA ARG A 239 -16.38 14.83 4.70
C ARG A 239 -17.30 14.35 5.82
N ASN A 240 -16.74 13.81 6.89
CA ASN A 240 -17.50 13.19 7.98
C ASN A 240 -17.41 14.00 9.27
N ILE A 241 -17.39 15.33 9.16
CA ILE A 241 -17.39 16.25 10.30
C ILE A 241 -18.83 16.67 10.61
N ALA A 242 -19.20 16.58 11.89
CA ALA A 242 -20.48 17.03 12.44
C ALA A 242 -20.24 18.13 13.50
N PRO A 243 -20.87 19.31 13.38
CA PRO A 243 -21.74 19.74 12.29
C PRO A 243 -20.94 19.96 10.99
N ALA A 244 -21.63 20.02 9.84
CA ALA A 244 -20.98 20.18 8.54
C ALA A 244 -20.08 21.41 8.53
N LEU A 245 -18.89 21.35 7.92
CA LEU A 245 -17.92 22.44 8.08
C LEU A 245 -18.43 23.81 7.61
N ASP A 246 -19.37 23.83 6.66
CA ASP A 246 -19.92 25.07 6.12
C ASP A 246 -20.72 25.83 7.21
N SER A 247 -21.10 25.15 8.29
CA SER A 247 -21.73 25.73 9.48
C SER A 247 -20.75 26.13 10.57
N ILE A 248 -19.46 25.77 10.43
CA ILE A 248 -18.42 26.11 11.41
C ILE A 248 -17.93 27.53 11.12
N PRO A 249 -17.96 28.47 12.09
CA PRO A 249 -17.43 29.81 11.89
C PRO A 249 -15.94 29.77 11.51
N ALA A 250 -15.57 30.52 10.47
CA ALA A 250 -14.20 30.56 9.95
C ALA A 250 -13.16 31.02 11.00
N ALA A 251 -13.59 31.85 11.96
CA ALA A 251 -12.77 32.25 13.10
C ALA A 251 -13.62 32.17 14.37
N THR A 252 -13.08 31.51 15.39
CA THR A 252 -13.67 31.47 16.73
C THR A 252 -12.66 31.98 17.75
N THR A 253 -13.16 32.56 18.85
CA THR A 253 -12.35 32.94 20.01
C THR A 253 -12.97 32.29 21.24
N PRO A 254 -12.35 31.25 21.84
CA PRO A 254 -11.05 30.63 21.53
C PRO A 254 -10.98 29.93 20.15
N PRO A 255 -9.77 29.65 19.62
CA PRO A 255 -9.61 28.98 18.32
C PRO A 255 -10.35 27.64 18.26
N GLY A 256 -10.86 27.31 17.08
CA GLY A 256 -11.66 26.12 16.86
C GLY A 256 -10.81 24.85 16.80
N LEU A 257 -11.32 23.78 17.39
CA LEU A 257 -10.77 22.43 17.36
C LEU A 257 -11.85 21.47 16.84
N VAL A 258 -11.54 20.70 15.81
CA VAL A 258 -12.33 19.54 15.43
C VAL A 258 -11.69 18.32 16.07
N LEU A 259 -12.44 17.52 16.83
CA LEU A 259 -11.91 16.39 17.57
C LEU A 259 -12.43 15.07 17.01
N GLY A 260 -11.66 13.99 17.12
CA GLY A 260 -12.18 12.66 16.80
C GLY A 260 -13.28 12.27 17.77
N GLY A 261 -14.37 11.67 17.27
CA GLY A 261 -15.54 11.34 18.09
C GLY A 261 -15.22 10.45 19.29
N GLU A 262 -14.35 9.46 19.11
CA GLU A 262 -13.92 8.55 20.19
C GLU A 262 -13.06 9.26 21.24
N LEU A 263 -12.17 10.17 20.82
CA LEU A 263 -11.37 10.98 21.73
C LEU A 263 -12.25 11.93 22.55
N ALA A 264 -13.23 12.57 21.90
CA ALA A 264 -14.20 13.44 22.56
C ALA A 264 -15.02 12.68 23.62
N ALA A 265 -15.49 11.48 23.28
CA ALA A 265 -16.23 10.62 24.21
C ALA A 265 -15.38 10.24 25.45
N ARG A 266 -14.09 9.91 25.27
CA ARG A 266 -13.21 9.52 26.39
C ARG A 266 -12.91 10.66 27.36
N ILE A 267 -12.73 11.88 26.86
CA ILE A 267 -12.54 13.06 27.73
C ILE A 267 -13.87 13.67 28.20
N GLY A 268 -14.99 13.15 27.72
CA GLY A 268 -16.34 13.63 28.06
C GLY A 268 -16.62 15.04 27.53
N ALA A 269 -16.12 15.37 26.33
CA ALA A 269 -16.33 16.67 25.71
C ALA A 269 -17.28 16.57 24.51
N ALA A 270 -18.07 17.62 24.30
CA ALA A 270 -19.04 17.75 23.22
C ALA A 270 -18.76 18.99 22.35
N VAL A 271 -19.46 19.09 21.21
CA VAL A 271 -19.42 20.30 20.37
C VAL A 271 -19.94 21.48 21.17
N GLY A 272 -19.15 22.56 21.20
CA GLY A 272 -19.44 23.77 21.97
C GLY A 272 -18.54 23.94 23.19
N ASP A 273 -18.00 22.85 23.74
CA ASP A 273 -17.18 22.86 24.95
C ASP A 273 -15.81 23.49 24.73
N THR A 274 -15.18 23.92 25.82
CA THR A 274 -13.82 24.46 25.81
C THR A 274 -12.85 23.49 26.46
N VAL A 275 -11.83 23.10 25.72
CA VAL A 275 -10.76 22.21 26.17
C VAL A 275 -9.44 22.96 26.28
N VAL A 276 -8.50 22.41 27.04
CA VAL A 276 -7.14 22.94 27.13
C VAL A 276 -6.20 21.99 26.39
N LEU A 277 -5.45 22.53 25.43
CA LEU A 277 -4.33 21.80 24.83
C LEU A 277 -3.05 22.17 25.56
N ALA A 278 -2.22 21.16 25.84
CA ALA A 278 -0.89 21.29 26.42
C ALA A 278 0.16 20.79 25.42
N SER A 279 1.10 21.64 25.03
CA SER A 279 2.21 21.23 24.17
C SER A 279 3.14 20.26 24.90
N LEU A 280 3.57 19.20 24.21
CA LEU A 280 4.59 18.27 24.70
C LEU A 280 6.01 18.70 24.32
N ALA A 281 6.15 19.66 23.41
CA ALA A 281 7.44 20.27 23.09
C ALA A 281 7.82 21.24 24.21
N ALA A 282 9.03 21.07 24.72
CA ALA A 282 9.50 21.78 25.89
C ALA A 282 10.04 23.16 25.49
N ASP A 283 9.25 24.20 25.73
CA ASP A 283 9.77 25.57 25.62
C ASP A 283 10.74 25.85 26.77
N ARG A 284 11.84 26.52 26.44
CA ARG A 284 12.79 27.00 27.46
C ARG A 284 12.15 28.17 28.20
N SER A 285 11.51 27.90 29.33
CA SER A 285 11.10 28.95 30.27
C SER A 285 12.25 29.25 31.25
N ALA A 286 12.31 30.48 31.76
CA ALA A 286 13.32 30.93 32.73
C ALA A 286 13.33 30.09 34.04
N MET A 287 12.28 29.31 34.29
CA MET A 287 12.09 28.48 35.49
C MET A 287 12.13 26.96 35.19
N GLY A 288 12.49 26.56 33.96
CA GLY A 288 12.54 25.17 33.52
C GLY A 288 11.62 24.87 32.33
N TYR A 289 11.47 23.59 31.99
CA TYR A 289 10.59 23.11 30.93
C TYR A 289 9.13 23.11 31.39
N ALA A 290 8.31 24.01 30.87
CA ALA A 290 6.88 24.07 31.15
C ALA A 290 6.08 23.91 29.85
N PRO A 291 5.02 23.09 29.84
CA PRO A 291 4.18 22.93 28.65
C PRO A 291 3.36 24.21 28.40
N LYS A 292 3.23 24.60 27.13
CA LYS A 292 2.31 25.67 26.74
C LYS A 292 0.87 25.20 26.85
N LEU A 293 0.06 25.95 27.58
CA LEU A 293 -1.38 25.70 27.73
C LEU A 293 -2.16 26.74 26.93
N ARG A 294 -3.09 26.29 26.08
CA ARG A 294 -4.00 27.18 25.34
C ARG A 294 -5.41 26.57 25.30
N ARG A 295 -6.42 27.43 25.44
CA ARG A 295 -7.83 27.03 25.36
C ARG A 295 -8.27 26.95 23.90
N PHE A 296 -9.03 25.92 23.56
CA PHE A 296 -9.65 25.72 22.26
C PHE A 296 -11.13 25.39 22.44
N ARG A 297 -11.96 25.80 21.49
CA ARG A 297 -13.38 25.47 21.48
C ARG A 297 -13.62 24.30 20.52
N ILE A 298 -14.34 23.27 20.96
CA ILE A 298 -14.74 22.18 20.07
C ILE A 298 -15.82 22.70 19.12
N VAL A 299 -15.48 22.80 17.84
CA VAL A 299 -16.39 23.30 16.80
C VAL A 299 -17.03 22.17 15.99
N GLY A 300 -16.48 20.97 16.08
CA GLY A 300 -17.05 19.78 15.46
C GLY A 300 -16.36 18.51 15.91
N LEU A 301 -17.00 17.39 15.63
CA LEU A 301 -16.48 16.05 15.81
C LEU A 301 -16.37 15.37 14.45
N PHE A 302 -15.33 14.59 14.20
CA PHE A 302 -15.19 13.82 12.97
C PHE A 302 -15.25 12.32 13.22
N SER A 303 -15.69 11.57 12.21
CA SER A 303 -15.50 10.11 12.16
C SER A 303 -14.91 9.65 10.83
N SER A 304 -13.70 9.10 10.90
CA SER A 304 -12.97 8.54 9.75
C SER A 304 -13.36 7.09 9.45
N GLY A 305 -14.06 6.41 10.37
CA GLY A 305 -14.31 4.97 10.32
C GLY A 305 -13.11 4.12 10.76
N LEU A 306 -11.97 4.75 11.10
CA LEU A 306 -10.82 4.12 11.75
C LEU A 306 -10.76 4.56 13.20
N TYR A 307 -10.94 3.60 14.12
CA TYR A 307 -10.91 3.86 15.56
C TYR A 307 -9.65 4.63 15.98
N THR A 308 -8.47 4.24 15.49
CA THR A 308 -7.19 4.89 15.85
C THR A 308 -7.17 6.37 15.51
N TYR A 309 -7.76 6.78 14.39
CA TYR A 309 -7.83 8.19 13.98
C TYR A 309 -8.81 8.96 14.85
N ASP A 310 -10.03 8.41 14.99
CA ASP A 310 -11.10 9.00 15.79
C ASP A 310 -10.70 9.07 17.28
N SER A 311 -9.76 8.23 17.71
CA SER A 311 -9.25 8.17 19.08
C SER A 311 -8.02 9.04 19.35
N SER A 312 -7.30 9.53 18.35
CA SER A 312 -5.99 10.16 18.61
C SER A 312 -5.71 11.45 17.85
N PHE A 313 -6.60 11.90 16.97
CA PHE A 313 -6.40 13.10 16.18
C PHE A 313 -7.35 14.25 16.55
N GLY A 314 -6.85 15.46 16.39
CA GLY A 314 -7.61 16.71 16.42
C GLY A 314 -7.10 17.67 15.35
N PHE A 315 -7.99 18.43 14.74
CA PHE A 315 -7.69 19.38 13.68
C PHE A 315 -7.92 20.81 14.14
N ILE A 316 -6.96 21.68 13.84
CA ILE A 316 -7.05 23.13 14.05
C ILE A 316 -6.63 23.85 12.78
N ALA A 317 -6.88 25.16 12.70
CA ALA A 317 -6.38 25.97 11.60
C ALA A 317 -4.84 26.05 11.64
N ILE A 318 -4.18 26.05 10.47
CA ILE A 318 -2.71 26.20 10.37
C ILE A 318 -2.19 27.41 11.17
N PRO A 319 -2.78 28.62 11.10
CA PRO A 319 -2.30 29.75 11.89
C PRO A 319 -2.35 29.50 13.40
N ALA A 320 -3.41 28.83 13.88
CA ALA A 320 -3.55 28.49 15.30
C ALA A 320 -2.51 27.44 15.73
N ALA A 321 -2.18 26.49 14.86
CA ALA A 321 -1.12 25.51 15.11
C ALA A 321 0.26 26.16 15.14
N GLN A 322 0.54 27.04 14.18
CA GLN A 322 1.82 27.76 14.08
C GLN A 322 2.09 28.62 15.31
N GLU A 323 1.06 29.32 15.81
CA GLU A 323 1.14 30.11 17.02
C GLU A 323 1.26 29.24 18.29
N PHE A 324 0.49 28.15 18.39
CA PHE A 324 0.50 27.32 19.60
C PHE A 324 1.79 26.50 19.78
N PHE A 325 2.38 26.04 18.67
CA PHE A 325 3.59 25.20 18.66
C PHE A 325 4.87 25.97 18.28
N ASP A 326 4.85 27.30 18.22
CA ASP A 326 6.00 28.15 17.84
C ASP A 326 6.67 27.76 16.50
N LEU A 327 5.87 27.35 15.52
CA LEU A 327 6.41 26.91 14.23
C LEU A 327 6.80 28.09 13.31
N GLY A 328 6.40 29.32 13.65
CA GLY A 328 6.51 30.46 12.74
C GLY A 328 5.68 30.24 11.46
N PRO A 329 6.00 30.91 10.33
CA PRO A 329 5.30 30.75 9.06
C PRO A 329 5.78 29.48 8.34
N THR A 330 5.64 28.32 9.00
CA THR A 330 6.17 27.06 8.50
C THR A 330 5.17 25.93 8.66
N VAL A 331 5.26 24.95 7.78
CA VAL A 331 4.45 23.74 7.83
C VAL A 331 5.34 22.50 7.88
N THR A 332 4.82 21.41 8.46
CA THR A 332 5.54 20.15 8.60
C THR A 332 5.72 19.45 7.26
N GLY A 333 4.71 19.53 6.41
CA GLY A 333 4.71 18.84 5.14
C GLY A 333 3.61 19.27 4.20
N ILE A 334 3.53 18.56 3.08
CA ILE A 334 2.45 18.65 2.10
C ILE A 334 1.91 17.26 1.86
N GLU A 335 0.60 17.14 1.99
CA GLU A 335 -0.13 15.95 1.63
C GLU A 335 -0.61 16.04 0.19
N VAL A 336 -0.55 14.92 -0.51
CA VAL A 336 -0.89 14.82 -1.93
C VAL A 336 -1.81 13.64 -2.16
N ARG A 337 -2.96 13.91 -2.80
CA ARG A 337 -3.91 12.91 -3.27
C ARG A 337 -3.68 12.63 -4.74
N LEU A 338 -3.67 11.35 -5.09
CA LEU A 338 -3.47 10.88 -6.46
C LEU A 338 -4.76 10.33 -7.07
N ALA A 339 -4.81 10.29 -8.40
CA ALA A 339 -5.89 9.65 -9.13
C ALA A 339 -5.88 8.12 -8.94
N ASP A 340 -4.69 7.52 -8.98
CA ASP A 340 -4.45 6.14 -8.61
C ASP A 340 -3.55 6.09 -7.36
N MET A 341 -4.05 5.48 -6.28
CA MET A 341 -3.31 5.33 -5.03
C MET A 341 -2.12 4.37 -5.15
N PHE A 342 -2.16 3.41 -6.06
CA PHE A 342 -1.08 2.43 -6.24
C PHE A 342 0.13 3.00 -6.99
N ASP A 343 -0.03 4.12 -7.69
CA ASP A 343 1.07 4.87 -8.31
C ASP A 343 1.87 5.72 -7.31
N ALA A 344 1.48 5.74 -6.03
CA ALA A 344 2.10 6.56 -5.00
C ALA A 344 3.63 6.47 -4.93
N PRO A 345 4.28 5.28 -4.98
CA PRO A 345 5.75 5.21 -4.96
C PRO A 345 6.40 5.89 -6.17
N ARG A 346 5.80 5.76 -7.36
CA ARG A 346 6.33 6.37 -8.60
C ARG A 346 6.15 7.89 -8.57
N VAL A 347 4.98 8.35 -8.13
CA VAL A 347 4.68 9.78 -8.05
C VAL A 347 5.49 10.45 -6.95
N ALA A 348 5.71 9.79 -5.79
CA ALA A 348 6.58 10.26 -4.73
C ALA A 348 8.02 10.49 -5.24
N ALA A 349 8.61 9.50 -5.91
CA ALA A 349 9.95 9.65 -6.49
C ALA A 349 10.04 10.75 -7.57
N ARG A 350 8.95 11.03 -8.29
CA ARG A 350 8.89 12.14 -9.25
C ARG A 350 8.74 13.49 -8.55
N LEU A 351 7.87 13.59 -7.54
CA LEU A 351 7.71 14.79 -6.72
C LEU A 351 9.03 15.16 -6.05
N LEU A 352 9.74 14.18 -5.48
CA LEU A 352 11.03 14.40 -4.85
C LEU A 352 12.08 14.92 -5.86
N ARG A 353 12.12 14.38 -7.09
CA ARG A 353 13.03 14.88 -8.13
C ARG A 353 12.67 16.28 -8.63
N ALA A 354 11.38 16.60 -8.74
CA ALA A 354 10.91 17.88 -9.26
C ALA A 354 10.93 19.02 -8.22
N LEU A 355 10.74 18.67 -6.94
CA LEU A 355 10.52 19.63 -5.86
C LEU A 355 11.60 19.56 -4.76
N GLY A 356 12.30 18.44 -4.63
CA GLY A 356 13.29 18.19 -3.56
C GLY A 356 14.67 18.79 -3.78
N GLY A 357 14.93 19.41 -4.94
CA GLY A 357 16.22 20.06 -5.20
C GLY A 357 16.52 21.17 -4.19
N GLY A 358 17.48 20.91 -3.28
CA GLY A 358 18.01 21.91 -2.33
C GLY A 358 17.21 22.14 -1.04
N LEU A 359 16.06 21.48 -0.86
CA LEU A 359 15.13 21.74 0.25
C LEU A 359 15.17 20.70 1.38
N GLY A 360 16.02 19.66 1.30
CA GLY A 360 16.09 18.61 2.33
C GLY A 360 14.73 17.91 2.52
N LEU A 361 13.98 17.71 1.43
CA LEU A 361 12.69 17.05 1.49
C LEU A 361 12.86 15.55 1.37
N HIS A 362 12.02 14.80 2.06
CA HIS A 362 11.80 13.39 1.82
C HIS A 362 10.32 13.12 1.55
N THR A 363 10.05 12.02 0.87
CA THR A 363 8.68 11.60 0.57
C THR A 363 8.40 10.29 1.27
N ASN A 364 7.26 10.21 1.94
CA ASN A 364 6.66 8.95 2.34
C ASN A 364 5.40 8.72 1.50
N ASN A 365 5.05 7.47 1.28
CA ASN A 365 3.74 7.10 0.72
C ASN A 365 2.99 6.17 1.67
N TRP A 366 1.69 6.05 1.46
CA TRP A 366 0.81 5.26 2.32
C TRP A 366 1.21 3.77 2.40
N ILE A 367 1.85 3.21 1.35
CA ILE A 367 2.38 1.83 1.35
C ILE A 367 3.59 1.71 2.26
N GLU A 368 4.48 2.70 2.24
CA GLU A 368 5.67 2.76 3.11
C GLU A 368 5.29 3.00 4.58
N LEU A 369 4.34 3.91 4.83
CA LEU A 369 3.81 4.17 6.18
C LEU A 369 3.19 2.91 6.80
N ASN A 370 2.59 2.04 5.97
CA ASN A 370 1.95 0.80 6.38
C ASN A 370 2.72 -0.46 5.98
N ARG A 371 4.06 -0.36 5.83
CA ARG A 371 4.90 -1.44 5.28
C ARG A 371 4.70 -2.78 5.99
N ASN A 372 4.48 -2.78 7.30
CA ASN A 372 4.28 -4.01 8.08
C ASN A 372 3.03 -4.77 7.62
N LEU A 373 1.91 -4.06 7.44
CA LEU A 373 0.66 -4.64 6.95
C LEU A 373 0.84 -5.19 5.53
N PHE A 374 1.44 -4.42 4.63
CA PHE A 374 1.69 -4.85 3.26
C PHE A 374 2.63 -6.05 3.16
N THR A 375 3.64 -6.11 4.02
CA THR A 375 4.57 -7.24 4.06
C THR A 375 3.83 -8.49 4.53
N TRP A 376 3.00 -8.37 5.56
CA TRP A 376 2.19 -9.47 6.06
C TRP A 376 1.19 -9.99 5.02
N MET A 377 0.44 -9.12 4.33
CA MET A 377 -0.49 -9.52 3.27
C MET A 377 0.23 -10.26 2.12
N LYS A 378 1.43 -9.79 1.73
CA LYS A 378 2.25 -10.48 0.72
C LYS A 378 2.71 -11.86 1.19
N LEU A 379 3.14 -11.99 2.45
CA LEU A 379 3.56 -13.26 3.03
C LEU A 379 2.40 -14.25 3.10
N GLU A 380 1.23 -13.81 3.59
CA GLU A 380 0.03 -14.62 3.67
C GLU A 380 -0.35 -15.21 2.31
N LYS A 381 -0.42 -14.37 1.27
CA LYS A 381 -0.73 -14.80 -0.10
C LYS A 381 0.27 -15.80 -0.65
N THR A 382 1.56 -15.58 -0.36
CA THR A 382 2.64 -16.48 -0.79
C THR A 382 2.50 -17.84 -0.10
N VAL A 383 2.21 -17.88 1.19
CA VAL A 383 2.01 -19.12 1.95
C VAL A 383 0.77 -19.86 1.45
N MET A 384 -0.35 -19.18 1.24
CA MET A 384 -1.56 -19.78 0.69
C MET A 384 -1.32 -20.38 -0.70
N PHE A 385 -0.58 -19.68 -1.56
CA PHE A 385 -0.18 -20.21 -2.86
C PHE A 385 0.67 -21.48 -2.76
N VAL A 386 1.64 -21.53 -1.84
CA VAL A 386 2.49 -22.71 -1.63
C VAL A 386 1.69 -23.90 -1.09
N ILE A 387 0.83 -23.68 -0.08
CA ILE A 387 -0.02 -24.74 0.49
C ILE A 387 -0.94 -25.31 -0.58
N LEU A 388 -1.58 -24.44 -1.37
CA LEU A 388 -2.46 -24.86 -2.44
C LEU A 388 -1.71 -25.64 -3.53
N ALA A 389 -0.55 -25.13 -3.96
CA ALA A 389 0.28 -25.81 -4.96
C ALA A 389 0.69 -27.20 -4.46
N LEU A 390 1.00 -27.34 -3.17
CA LEU A 390 1.32 -28.63 -2.56
C LEU A 390 0.11 -29.58 -2.53
N ILE A 391 -1.08 -29.11 -2.16
CA ILE A 391 -2.30 -29.92 -2.19
C ILE A 391 -2.58 -30.45 -3.60
N VAL A 392 -2.48 -29.58 -4.60
CA VAL A 392 -2.69 -29.95 -6.01
C VAL A 392 -1.59 -30.88 -6.55
N LEU A 393 -0.37 -30.78 -6.01
CA LEU A 393 0.73 -31.67 -6.38
C LEU A 393 0.57 -33.08 -5.76
N VAL A 394 0.00 -33.16 -4.56
CA VAL A 394 -0.22 -34.42 -3.83
C VAL A 394 -1.47 -35.15 -4.31
N ALA A 395 -2.54 -34.41 -4.62
CA ALA A 395 -3.79 -34.92 -5.18
C ALA A 395 -3.60 -35.38 -6.63
#